data_AF-A0A7C4UWG1-F1
#
_entry.id   AF-A0A7C4UWG1-F1
#
_cell.length_a   1.000
_cell.length_b   1.000
_cell.length_c   1.000
_cell.angle_alpha   90.00
_cell.angle_beta   90.00
_cell.angle_gamma   90.00
#
_symmetry.space_group_name_H-M   'P 1'
#
loop_
_entity.id
_entity.type
_entity.pdbx_description
1 polymer ?
#
loop_
_entity_poly.entity_id
_entity_poly.type
_entity_poly.pdbx_seq_one_letter_code
_entity_poly.pdbx_strand_id
1 'polypeptide(L)'
;TTGPVLANFEEWLGRAGSTDYRVYAPPRIAERAAALPLPLEPLADVRTASADIREADGLEWLLRLGVVWQIAKNNPLRLTQNGEFFKKDHERLTSDPLLNAPLTSGLAELRQLGHFAVALGLACGILVHDSGEIRAAETPSALECELAEALAQLWSELAELDAWNPAQGWRGLSAPSSPFGSAGVLVLALLAQLKPEQWTTPAALADWLAARHCYWNPAHAVDEAEEEDDEEDGERSAPPLLQEWIEPFLLGVAFELRLIQAAREAEGETLVRLSPLGRQVLGCGPAVEPPRFPQTLLVQPNLELLAYRQGLTPELIARLTCFCTWKTLGPACTLQLQPESVYRGLETGLSHDVIMKTLQRHAVRDLPPAVVQALKTWADKRERVSVYGSATLLEFSTPEDLQAALSRGLPATPLTDRLALVAQECDIDFRHFRLTGTRDYALPPDQCVEIGSDGVTLSIDTTRADLLLDTELQRFAEASPAPDANGKRVYRLTPASLRRGQEGGIGVRTLETWFQQRAGTPLPPAVRMFLGNHELPPSRLDRLIVLQTPTELLADGLMQWPPSRRLIHSRLGPTALVVAEPQLAELTKLLKDLETPVTLNIQAGNGIEARS
;
A
#
# COMPACT_ATOMS: atom_id res chain seq x y z
N THR A 1 15.55 -35.01 -7.96
CA THR A 1 14.39 -34.75 -8.84
C THR A 1 14.65 -35.41 -10.19
N THR A 2 14.29 -36.68 -10.33
CA THR A 2 14.39 -37.42 -11.60
C THR A 2 13.11 -37.20 -12.39
N GLY A 3 13.07 -36.11 -13.15
CA GLY A 3 12.06 -35.91 -14.19
C GLY A 3 12.29 -36.86 -15.37
N PRO A 4 11.27 -37.10 -16.22
CA PRO A 4 11.42 -37.92 -17.41
C PRO A 4 12.52 -37.34 -18.31
N VAL A 5 13.39 -38.22 -18.82
CA VAL A 5 14.41 -37.85 -19.81
C VAL A 5 13.69 -37.61 -21.14
N LEU A 6 13.75 -36.38 -21.64
CA LEU A 6 13.19 -36.02 -22.94
C LEU A 6 14.05 -36.63 -24.04
N ALA A 7 13.47 -37.55 -24.83
CA ALA A 7 14.15 -38.23 -25.94
C ALA A 7 14.14 -37.41 -27.24
N ASN A 8 13.07 -36.61 -27.47
CA ASN A 8 12.93 -35.70 -28.59
C ASN A 8 12.10 -34.47 -28.16
N PHE A 9 12.55 -33.28 -28.58
CA PHE A 9 11.90 -32.00 -28.30
C PHE A 9 10.57 -31.84 -29.07
N GLU A 10 10.48 -32.39 -30.29
CA GLU A 10 9.25 -32.37 -31.09
C GLU A 10 8.15 -33.23 -30.46
N GLU A 11 8.50 -34.40 -29.93
CA GLU A 11 7.57 -35.31 -29.26
C GLU A 11 7.04 -34.72 -27.94
N TRP A 12 7.83 -33.85 -27.31
CA TRP A 12 7.44 -33.11 -26.11
C TRP A 12 6.48 -31.96 -26.44
N LEU A 13 6.80 -31.15 -27.47
CA LEU A 13 5.93 -30.08 -27.96
C LEU A 13 4.57 -30.62 -28.45
N GLY A 14 4.55 -31.79 -29.09
CA GLY A 14 3.32 -32.40 -29.60
C GLY A 14 2.43 -33.06 -28.53
N ARG A 15 2.97 -33.38 -27.34
CA ARG A 15 2.23 -34.07 -26.26
C ARG A 15 1.63 -33.14 -25.22
N ALA A 16 2.23 -31.98 -25.04
CA ALA A 16 1.82 -31.04 -24.03
C ALA A 16 0.99 -29.97 -24.75
N GLY A 17 -0.33 -29.99 -24.54
CA GLY A 17 -1.26 -29.07 -25.22
C GLY A 17 -0.85 -27.59 -25.11
N SER A 18 -1.30 -26.78 -26.07
CA SER A 18 -1.25 -25.30 -26.08
C SER A 18 -1.50 -24.74 -24.67
N THR A 19 -0.69 -23.94 -24.00
CA THR A 19 0.22 -22.82 -24.35
C THR A 19 1.12 -22.54 -23.12
N ASP A 20 2.05 -21.57 -23.18
CA ASP A 20 2.96 -21.11 -22.09
C ASP A 20 4.24 -21.91 -21.80
N TYR A 21 4.91 -22.44 -22.84
CA TYR A 21 6.29 -22.89 -22.67
C TYR A 21 7.24 -21.71 -22.51
N ARG A 22 7.86 -21.58 -21.33
CA ARG A 22 9.02 -20.72 -21.14
C ARG A 22 10.30 -21.51 -21.38
N VAL A 23 11.04 -21.12 -22.42
CA VAL A 23 12.36 -21.68 -22.71
C VAL A 23 13.39 -20.91 -21.90
N TYR A 24 14.00 -21.56 -20.91
CA TYR A 24 15.10 -21.01 -20.13
C TYR A 24 16.43 -21.54 -20.66
N ALA A 25 17.30 -20.66 -21.15
CA ALA A 25 18.68 -20.98 -21.48
C ALA A 25 19.60 -20.53 -20.33
N PRO A 26 20.31 -21.45 -19.66
CA PRO A 26 21.32 -21.07 -18.66
C PRO A 26 22.37 -20.12 -19.26
N PRO A 27 22.89 -19.12 -18.52
CA PRO A 27 23.78 -18.09 -19.07
C PRO A 27 24.97 -18.65 -19.84
N ARG A 28 25.62 -19.71 -19.32
CA ARG A 28 26.75 -20.37 -20.01
C ARG A 28 26.37 -21.05 -21.32
N ILE A 29 25.13 -21.53 -21.43
CA ILE A 29 24.62 -22.12 -22.67
C ILE A 29 24.30 -21.00 -23.66
N ALA A 30 23.71 -19.90 -23.20
CA ALA A 30 23.45 -18.71 -24.02
C ALA A 30 24.75 -18.10 -24.56
N GLU A 31 25.77 -17.91 -23.71
CA GLU A 31 27.10 -17.43 -24.11
C GLU A 31 27.74 -18.33 -25.18
N ARG A 32 27.66 -19.66 -25.00
CA ARG A 32 28.18 -20.61 -25.98
C ARG A 32 27.38 -20.58 -27.28
N ALA A 33 26.05 -20.48 -27.20
CA ALA A 33 25.16 -20.43 -28.35
C ALA A 33 25.36 -19.14 -29.17
N ALA A 34 25.63 -18.01 -28.51
CA ALA A 34 25.91 -16.74 -29.17
C ALA A 34 27.18 -16.79 -30.06
N ALA A 35 28.11 -17.71 -29.77
CA ALA A 35 29.30 -17.93 -30.59
C ALA A 35 29.07 -18.88 -31.78
N LEU A 36 27.92 -19.56 -31.85
CA LEU A 36 27.58 -20.44 -32.96
C LEU A 36 26.93 -19.63 -34.09
N PRO A 37 27.28 -19.88 -35.36
CA PRO A 37 26.58 -19.26 -36.46
C PRO A 37 25.11 -19.69 -36.44
N LEU A 38 24.20 -18.71 -36.51
CA LEU A 38 22.79 -18.98 -36.69
C LEU A 38 22.61 -19.63 -38.08
N PRO A 39 21.97 -20.81 -38.19
CA PRO A 39 21.75 -21.50 -39.45
C PRO A 39 20.59 -20.88 -40.23
N LEU A 40 20.61 -19.56 -40.40
CA LEU A 40 19.63 -18.80 -41.16
C LEU A 40 20.15 -18.60 -42.58
N GLU A 41 19.29 -18.79 -43.57
CA GLU A 41 19.63 -18.49 -44.96
C GLU A 41 19.84 -16.97 -45.15
N PRO A 42 20.85 -16.56 -45.93
CA PRO A 42 21.16 -15.15 -46.14
C PRO A 42 20.03 -14.42 -46.88
N LEU A 43 19.94 -13.11 -46.65
CA LEU A 43 19.03 -12.23 -47.39
C LEU A 43 19.46 -12.11 -48.86
N ALA A 44 18.48 -12.15 -49.76
CA ALA A 44 18.73 -12.07 -51.20
C ALA A 44 19.06 -10.63 -51.67
N ASP A 45 18.42 -9.62 -51.07
CA ASP A 45 18.59 -8.20 -51.42
C ASP A 45 19.53 -7.50 -50.43
N VAL A 46 20.83 -7.48 -50.75
CA VAL A 46 21.86 -6.81 -49.96
C VAL A 46 22.47 -5.67 -50.75
N ARG A 47 22.33 -4.45 -50.22
CA ARG A 47 22.72 -3.20 -50.89
C ARG A 47 23.75 -2.40 -50.08
N THR A 48 24.24 -1.33 -50.70
CA THR A 48 25.07 -0.31 -50.05
C THR A 48 24.35 1.02 -50.13
N ALA A 49 23.98 1.61 -48.99
CA ALA A 49 23.24 2.87 -49.00
C ALA A 49 24.10 4.05 -49.49
N SER A 50 23.50 4.90 -50.32
CA SER A 50 24.01 6.24 -50.62
C SER A 50 23.53 7.24 -49.53
N ALA A 51 24.29 8.32 -49.32
CA ALA A 51 24.21 9.17 -48.13
C ALA A 51 22.80 9.73 -47.77
N ASP A 52 22.28 9.34 -46.60
CA ASP A 52 21.43 10.10 -45.64
C ASP A 52 21.03 9.15 -44.49
N ILE A 53 22.02 8.76 -43.66
CA ILE A 53 21.80 7.78 -42.59
C ILE A 53 21.15 8.46 -41.39
N ARG A 54 19.98 7.97 -41.00
CA ARG A 54 19.22 8.43 -39.83
C ARG A 54 19.27 7.40 -38.72
N GLU A 55 19.27 7.90 -37.49
CA GLU A 55 19.25 7.11 -36.25
C GLU A 55 18.48 7.88 -35.18
N ALA A 56 17.64 7.20 -34.39
CA ALA A 56 16.97 7.81 -33.24
C ALA A 56 17.90 7.87 -32.02
N ASP A 57 17.52 8.64 -31.00
CA ASP A 57 18.30 8.73 -29.75
C ASP A 57 18.06 7.59 -28.75
N GLY A 58 17.00 6.79 -28.96
CA GLY A 58 16.64 5.69 -28.06
C GLY A 58 15.84 6.10 -26.82
N LEU A 59 15.45 7.37 -26.68
CA LEU A 59 14.80 7.86 -25.45
C LEU A 59 13.28 7.92 -25.55
N GLU A 60 12.71 7.73 -26.74
CA GLU A 60 11.29 8.01 -27.02
C GLU A 60 10.36 7.17 -26.14
N TRP A 61 10.61 5.86 -26.09
CA TRP A 61 9.81 4.94 -25.31
C TRP A 61 10.05 5.08 -23.80
N LEU A 62 11.28 5.38 -23.37
CA LEU A 62 11.59 5.63 -21.97
C LEU A 62 10.83 6.86 -21.44
N LEU A 63 10.73 7.92 -22.24
CA LEU A 63 9.95 9.12 -21.90
C LEU A 63 8.45 8.83 -21.81
N ARG A 64 7.90 8.09 -22.79
CA ARG A 64 6.47 7.70 -22.78
C ARG A 64 6.14 6.74 -21.64
N LEU A 65 7.07 5.88 -21.25
CA LEU A 65 6.97 5.03 -20.06
C LEU A 65 6.89 5.86 -18.78
N GLY A 66 7.66 6.96 -18.70
CA GLY A 66 7.53 7.93 -17.61
C GLY A 66 6.15 8.59 -17.56
N VAL A 67 5.60 8.99 -18.72
CA VAL A 67 4.26 9.57 -18.82
C VAL A 67 3.17 8.59 -18.40
N VAL A 68 3.20 7.35 -18.91
CA VAL A 68 2.16 6.36 -18.58
C VAL A 68 2.22 5.97 -17.10
N TRP A 69 3.42 5.92 -16.51
CA TRP A 69 3.59 5.74 -15.07
C TRP A 69 2.91 6.87 -14.29
N GLN A 70 3.07 8.13 -14.69
CA GLN A 70 2.40 9.28 -14.03
C GLN A 70 0.88 9.20 -14.15
N ILE A 71 0.38 8.81 -15.32
CA ILE A 71 -1.06 8.63 -15.56
C ILE A 71 -1.63 7.55 -14.62
N ALA A 72 -0.97 6.40 -14.55
CA ALA A 72 -1.41 5.28 -13.71
C ALA A 72 -1.22 5.54 -12.19
N LYS A 73 -0.20 6.32 -11.80
CA LYS A 73 0.05 6.71 -10.40
C LYS A 73 -1.02 7.68 -9.90
N ASN A 74 -1.46 8.61 -10.75
CA ASN A 74 -2.50 9.56 -10.40
C ASN A 74 -3.88 8.90 -10.33
N ASN A 75 -4.17 7.97 -11.24
CA ASN A 75 -5.41 7.20 -11.24
C ASN A 75 -5.19 5.86 -11.96
N PRO A 76 -5.46 4.70 -11.32
CA PRO A 76 -5.36 3.41 -11.99
C PRO A 76 -6.16 3.36 -13.31
N LEU A 77 -5.65 2.60 -14.28
CA LEU A 77 -6.35 2.34 -15.54
C LEU A 77 -7.21 1.09 -15.36
N ARG A 78 -8.52 1.18 -15.62
CA ARG A 78 -9.42 0.05 -15.37
C ARG A 78 -9.61 -0.79 -16.62
N LEU A 79 -9.66 -2.10 -16.43
CA LEU A 79 -9.91 -3.10 -17.45
C LEU A 79 -11.25 -3.80 -17.23
N THR A 80 -11.86 -4.19 -18.33
CA THR A 80 -13.00 -5.10 -18.37
C THR A 80 -12.54 -6.54 -18.12
N GLN A 81 -13.49 -7.46 -17.91
CA GLN A 81 -13.20 -8.89 -17.73
C GLN A 81 -12.47 -9.53 -18.93
N ASN A 82 -12.62 -8.94 -20.13
CA ASN A 82 -11.96 -9.42 -21.35
C ASN A 82 -10.55 -8.82 -21.54
N GLY A 83 -10.04 -8.06 -20.57
CA GLY A 83 -8.74 -7.41 -20.66
C GLY A 83 -8.70 -6.14 -21.52
N GLU A 84 -9.86 -5.62 -21.93
CA GLU A 84 -10.00 -4.36 -22.66
C GLU A 84 -10.11 -3.16 -21.71
N PHE A 85 -9.66 -1.97 -22.11
CA PHE A 85 -9.85 -0.77 -21.31
C PHE A 85 -11.32 -0.35 -21.24
N PHE A 86 -11.76 0.12 -20.07
CA PHE A 86 -13.03 0.83 -19.99
C PHE A 86 -12.98 2.10 -20.86
N LYS A 87 -14.12 2.47 -21.47
CA LYS A 87 -14.23 3.62 -22.38
C LYS A 87 -13.51 4.88 -21.89
N LYS A 88 -13.69 5.26 -20.62
CA LYS A 88 -13.05 6.45 -20.04
C LYS A 88 -11.52 6.35 -20.01
N ASP A 89 -10.99 5.18 -19.70
CA ASP A 89 -9.53 4.97 -19.60
C ASP A 89 -8.91 4.78 -20.99
N HIS A 90 -9.64 4.17 -21.94
CA HIS A 90 -9.29 4.16 -23.36
C HIS A 90 -9.20 5.58 -23.94
N GLU A 91 -10.22 6.41 -23.71
CA GLU A 91 -10.24 7.82 -24.12
C GLU A 91 -9.11 8.61 -23.46
N ARG A 92 -8.82 8.34 -22.19
CA ARG A 92 -7.70 8.98 -21.48
C ARG A 92 -6.36 8.67 -22.14
N LEU A 93 -6.13 7.43 -22.60
CA LEU A 93 -4.90 7.05 -23.29
C LEU A 93 -4.81 7.56 -24.72
N THR A 94 -5.93 7.65 -25.45
CA THR A 94 -5.95 8.12 -26.86
C THR A 94 -6.00 9.64 -27.01
N SER A 95 -6.53 10.35 -26.02
CA SER A 95 -6.58 11.82 -26.00
C SER A 95 -5.39 12.47 -25.30
N ASP A 96 -4.55 11.69 -24.61
CA ASP A 96 -3.37 12.25 -23.94
C ASP A 96 -2.38 12.82 -24.98
N PRO A 97 -2.05 14.12 -24.89
CA PRO A 97 -1.25 14.78 -25.91
C PRO A 97 0.23 14.36 -25.87
N LEU A 98 0.74 13.83 -24.76
CA LEU A 98 2.13 13.38 -24.67
C LEU A 98 2.27 11.96 -25.21
N LEU A 99 1.34 11.07 -24.84
CA LEU A 99 1.32 9.69 -25.30
C LEU A 99 1.00 9.56 -26.79
N ASN A 100 0.39 10.57 -27.42
CA ASN A 100 0.03 10.54 -28.84
C ASN A 100 0.67 11.67 -29.66
N ALA A 101 1.59 12.44 -29.08
CA ALA A 101 2.44 13.34 -29.85
C ALA A 101 3.21 12.56 -30.93
N PRO A 102 3.52 13.17 -32.10
CA PRO A 102 4.41 12.57 -33.09
C PRO A 102 5.74 12.17 -32.47
N LEU A 103 6.28 11.02 -32.90
CA LEU A 103 7.59 10.55 -32.47
C LEU A 103 8.67 11.54 -32.92
N THR A 104 9.63 11.86 -32.06
CA THR A 104 10.63 12.92 -32.32
C THR A 104 11.47 12.62 -33.56
N SER A 105 11.81 11.34 -33.78
CA SER A 105 12.59 10.87 -34.93
C SER A 105 11.76 10.06 -35.92
N GLY A 106 10.43 10.03 -35.75
CA GLY A 106 9.52 9.08 -36.37
C GLY A 106 9.68 8.94 -37.88
N LEU A 107 9.79 7.68 -38.32
CA LEU A 107 9.86 7.31 -39.73
C LEU A 107 8.60 6.60 -40.23
N ALA A 108 7.81 6.04 -39.32
CA ALA A 108 6.51 5.44 -39.59
C ALA A 108 5.50 5.79 -38.49
N GLU A 109 4.22 5.77 -38.84
CA GLU A 109 3.14 5.94 -37.88
C GLU A 109 2.85 4.61 -37.16
N LEU A 110 2.58 4.68 -35.87
CA LEU A 110 2.15 3.54 -35.07
C LEU A 110 0.72 3.72 -34.59
N ARG A 111 -0.01 2.62 -34.54
CA ARG A 111 -1.38 2.60 -34.03
C ARG A 111 -1.37 2.68 -32.51
N GLN A 112 -2.16 3.60 -31.96
CA GLN A 112 -2.46 3.68 -30.53
C GLN A 112 -1.21 3.71 -29.64
N LEU A 113 -0.32 4.67 -29.88
CA LEU A 113 0.95 4.86 -29.15
C LEU A 113 0.81 4.78 -27.61
N GLY A 114 -0.24 5.38 -27.06
CA GLY A 114 -0.51 5.31 -25.62
C GLY A 114 -0.79 3.90 -25.10
N HIS A 115 -1.43 3.05 -25.89
CA HIS A 115 -1.68 1.65 -25.53
C HIS A 115 -0.40 0.81 -25.64
N PHE A 116 0.43 1.08 -26.65
CA PHE A 116 1.75 0.46 -26.75
C PHE A 116 2.61 0.78 -25.53
N ALA A 117 2.63 2.05 -25.08
CA ALA A 117 3.35 2.45 -23.87
C ALA A 117 2.83 1.70 -22.62
N VAL A 118 1.52 1.43 -22.52
CA VAL A 118 0.98 0.60 -21.43
C VAL A 118 1.46 -0.85 -21.53
N ALA A 119 1.35 -1.46 -22.72
CA ALA A 119 1.78 -2.84 -22.94
C ALA A 119 3.27 -3.02 -22.59
N LEU A 120 4.11 -2.11 -23.07
CA LEU A 120 5.55 -2.09 -22.76
C LEU A 120 5.82 -1.84 -21.27
N GLY A 121 5.05 -0.95 -20.64
CA GLY A 121 5.16 -0.65 -19.21
C GLY A 121 4.80 -1.84 -18.32
N LEU A 122 3.81 -2.64 -18.72
CA LEU A 122 3.47 -3.90 -18.04
C LEU A 122 4.59 -4.93 -18.18
N ALA A 123 5.10 -5.12 -19.39
CA ALA A 123 6.17 -6.09 -19.64
C ALA A 123 7.45 -5.75 -18.86
N CYS A 124 7.81 -4.46 -18.79
CA CYS A 124 8.97 -4.00 -18.03
C CYS A 124 8.74 -3.86 -16.51
N GLY A 125 7.54 -4.18 -16.00
CA GLY A 125 7.20 -4.05 -14.58
C GLY A 125 7.11 -2.61 -14.06
N ILE A 126 7.07 -1.60 -14.94
CA ILE A 126 6.83 -0.19 -14.59
C ILE A 126 5.35 0.01 -14.23
N LEU A 127 4.49 -0.79 -14.85
CA LEU A 127 3.08 -0.93 -14.53
C LEU A 127 2.83 -2.35 -14.01
N VAL A 128 1.86 -2.48 -13.11
CA VAL A 128 1.46 -3.75 -12.53
C VAL A 128 -0.04 -3.92 -12.72
N HIS A 129 -0.46 -5.09 -13.20
CA HIS A 129 -1.87 -5.45 -13.27
C HIS A 129 -2.28 -6.15 -11.97
N ASP A 130 -3.28 -5.59 -11.28
CA ASP A 130 -3.87 -6.15 -10.06
C ASP A 130 -5.39 -5.99 -10.11
N SER A 131 -6.10 -7.11 -9.94
CA SER A 131 -7.56 -7.14 -9.73
C SER A 131 -8.39 -6.39 -10.79
N GLY A 132 -7.98 -6.44 -12.06
CA GLY A 132 -8.66 -5.76 -13.17
C GLY A 132 -8.27 -4.27 -13.33
N GLU A 133 -7.24 -3.81 -12.63
CA GLU A 133 -6.69 -2.47 -12.77
C GLU A 133 -5.20 -2.53 -13.09
N ILE A 134 -4.72 -1.59 -13.91
CA ILE A 134 -3.30 -1.36 -14.13
C ILE A 134 -2.88 -0.16 -13.27
N ARG A 135 -1.91 -0.39 -12.40
CA ARG A 135 -1.36 0.56 -11.44
C ARG A 135 0.10 0.84 -11.77
N ALA A 136 0.57 2.03 -11.42
CA ALA A 136 2.00 2.30 -11.44
C ALA A 136 2.71 1.48 -10.36
N ALA A 137 3.87 0.92 -10.68
CA ALA A 137 4.78 0.36 -9.68
C ALA A 137 5.18 1.45 -8.66
N GLU A 138 5.69 1.04 -7.49
CA GLU A 138 6.08 1.98 -6.43
C GLU A 138 7.06 3.04 -6.94
N THR A 139 8.07 2.60 -7.69
CA THR A 139 9.03 3.44 -8.41
C THR A 139 9.21 2.91 -9.84
N PRO A 140 9.60 3.75 -10.81
CA PRO A 140 9.95 3.31 -12.16
C PRO A 140 11.38 2.74 -12.22
N SER A 141 11.77 1.88 -11.27
CA SER A 141 13.15 1.41 -11.10
C SER A 141 13.70 0.62 -12.29
N ALA A 142 12.83 0.03 -13.13
CA ALA A 142 13.23 -0.60 -14.38
C ALA A 142 13.94 0.36 -15.36
N LEU A 143 13.75 1.68 -15.17
CA LEU A 143 14.42 2.73 -15.93
C LEU A 143 15.75 3.17 -15.30
N GLU A 144 16.12 2.70 -14.11
CA GLU A 144 17.35 3.09 -13.39
C GLU A 144 18.56 2.27 -13.83
N CYS A 145 18.83 2.26 -15.13
CA CYS A 145 19.97 1.56 -15.73
C CYS A 145 20.63 2.40 -16.83
N GLU A 146 21.75 1.90 -17.37
CA GLU A 146 22.41 2.52 -18.53
C GLU A 146 21.54 2.38 -19.78
N LEU A 147 21.68 3.30 -20.75
CA LEU A 147 20.82 3.33 -21.94
C LEU A 147 20.82 2.02 -22.73
N ALA A 148 21.99 1.41 -22.93
CA ALA A 148 22.10 0.15 -23.65
C ALA A 148 21.38 -1.00 -22.93
N GLU A 149 21.42 -1.03 -21.60
CA GLU A 149 20.73 -2.02 -20.78
C GLU A 149 19.22 -1.80 -20.80
N ALA A 150 18.77 -0.54 -20.67
CA ALA A 150 17.35 -0.19 -20.77
C ALA A 150 16.76 -0.60 -22.13
N LEU A 151 17.47 -0.32 -23.22
CA LEU A 151 17.04 -0.67 -24.57
C LEU A 151 17.09 -2.17 -24.84
N ALA A 152 18.09 -2.88 -24.29
CA ALA A 152 18.14 -4.34 -24.35
C ALA A 152 16.95 -4.98 -23.62
N GLN A 153 16.57 -4.45 -22.46
CA GLN A 153 15.40 -4.91 -21.72
C GLN A 153 14.11 -4.63 -22.51
N LEU A 154 13.91 -3.40 -23.00
CA LEU A 154 12.72 -3.08 -23.80
C LEU A 154 12.61 -3.99 -25.03
N TRP A 155 13.74 -4.29 -25.67
CA TRP A 155 13.82 -5.24 -26.77
C TRP A 155 13.41 -6.66 -26.36
N SER A 156 13.94 -7.19 -25.26
CA SER A 156 13.59 -8.56 -24.84
C SER A 156 12.10 -8.70 -24.54
N GLU A 157 11.49 -7.64 -23.99
CA GLU A 157 10.06 -7.61 -23.69
C GLU A 157 9.19 -7.51 -24.96
N LEU A 158 9.67 -6.89 -26.05
CA LEU A 158 8.89 -6.76 -27.29
C LEU A 158 8.43 -8.10 -27.86
N ALA A 159 9.24 -9.16 -27.69
CA ALA A 159 8.91 -10.49 -28.17
C ALA A 159 7.76 -11.14 -27.38
N GLU A 160 7.47 -10.66 -26.17
CA GLU A 160 6.42 -11.16 -25.28
C GLU A 160 5.14 -10.27 -25.30
N LEU A 161 5.11 -9.23 -26.15
CA LEU A 161 3.96 -8.32 -26.23
C LEU A 161 2.82 -8.87 -27.10
N ASP A 162 1.91 -9.62 -26.47
CA ASP A 162 0.69 -10.08 -27.15
C ASP A 162 -0.45 -9.07 -27.12
N ALA A 163 -0.50 -8.24 -26.07
CA ALA A 163 -1.57 -7.26 -25.85
C ALA A 163 -1.55 -6.08 -26.85
N TRP A 164 -0.47 -5.91 -27.61
CA TRP A 164 -0.36 -4.89 -28.64
C TRP A 164 0.57 -5.34 -29.76
N ASN A 165 0.24 -5.03 -31.01
CA ASN A 165 1.21 -5.14 -32.11
C ASN A 165 1.07 -3.98 -33.13
N PRO A 166 2.13 -3.70 -33.93
CA PRO A 166 2.12 -2.59 -34.89
C PRO A 166 0.99 -2.61 -35.93
N ALA A 167 0.54 -3.79 -36.38
CA ALA A 167 -0.49 -3.92 -37.41
C ALA A 167 -1.90 -3.67 -36.87
N GLN A 168 -2.21 -4.18 -35.68
CA GLN A 168 -3.56 -4.21 -35.11
C GLN A 168 -3.76 -3.17 -34.00
N GLY A 169 -2.69 -2.67 -33.38
CA GLY A 169 -2.76 -1.86 -32.18
C GLY A 169 -3.04 -2.71 -30.94
N TRP A 170 -3.82 -2.17 -30.00
CA TRP A 170 -4.23 -2.85 -28.77
C TRP A 170 -5.17 -4.03 -29.05
N ARG A 171 -4.92 -5.16 -28.38
CA ARG A 171 -5.66 -6.43 -28.53
C ARG A 171 -6.25 -6.95 -27.21
N GLY A 172 -6.06 -6.21 -26.11
CA GLY A 172 -6.44 -6.62 -24.76
C GLY A 172 -5.40 -7.49 -24.07
N LEU A 173 -5.39 -7.49 -22.74
CA LEU A 173 -4.44 -8.32 -21.96
C LEU A 173 -4.66 -9.83 -22.11
N SER A 174 -5.85 -10.24 -22.54
CA SER A 174 -6.20 -11.64 -22.80
C SER A 174 -6.03 -12.02 -24.27
N ALA A 175 -5.32 -11.22 -25.06
CA ALA A 175 -5.09 -11.49 -26.47
C ALA A 175 -4.33 -12.81 -26.66
N PRO A 176 -4.68 -13.62 -27.66
CA PRO A 176 -3.92 -14.82 -27.98
C PRO A 176 -2.54 -14.45 -28.53
N SER A 177 -1.59 -15.38 -28.34
CA SER A 177 -0.21 -15.27 -28.79
C SER A 177 -0.12 -14.84 -30.25
N SER A 178 0.76 -13.90 -30.55
CA SER A 178 0.97 -13.37 -31.89
C SER A 178 2.23 -13.92 -32.56
N PRO A 179 2.21 -14.22 -33.88
CA PRO A 179 3.42 -14.61 -34.61
C PRO A 179 4.44 -13.46 -34.73
N PHE A 180 4.06 -12.23 -34.40
CA PHE A 180 4.91 -11.05 -34.57
C PHE A 180 6.09 -10.99 -33.59
N GLY A 181 5.96 -11.55 -32.38
CA GLY A 181 7.07 -11.62 -31.43
C GLY A 181 8.24 -12.43 -32.00
N SER A 182 7.96 -13.65 -32.46
CA SER A 182 8.95 -14.50 -33.12
C SER A 182 9.45 -13.92 -34.45
N ALA A 183 8.57 -13.28 -35.23
CA ALA A 183 8.95 -12.60 -36.46
C ALA A 183 9.97 -11.48 -36.19
N GLY A 184 9.75 -10.65 -35.17
CA GLY A 184 10.66 -9.56 -34.80
C GLY A 184 12.04 -10.07 -34.42
N VAL A 185 12.11 -11.16 -33.64
CA VAL A 185 13.38 -11.80 -33.27
C VAL A 185 14.13 -12.27 -34.53
N LEU A 186 13.44 -12.92 -35.47
CA LEU A 186 14.05 -13.38 -36.72
C LEU A 186 14.50 -12.22 -37.61
N VAL A 187 13.74 -11.13 -37.68
CA VAL A 187 14.11 -9.92 -38.42
C VAL A 187 15.44 -9.36 -37.92
N LEU A 188 15.60 -9.19 -36.61
CA LEU A 188 16.86 -8.70 -36.05
C LEU A 188 18.01 -9.70 -36.24
N ALA A 189 17.75 -11.00 -36.14
CA ALA A 189 18.74 -12.04 -36.43
C ALA A 189 19.21 -12.02 -37.90
N LEU A 190 18.32 -11.74 -38.85
CA LEU A 190 18.67 -11.55 -40.26
C LEU A 190 19.51 -10.29 -40.46
N LEU A 191 19.13 -9.17 -39.84
CA LEU A 191 19.90 -7.93 -39.88
C LEU A 191 21.28 -8.09 -39.22
N ALA A 192 21.43 -8.96 -38.23
CA ALA A 192 22.71 -9.27 -37.57
C ALA A 192 23.70 -9.97 -38.50
N GLN A 193 23.23 -10.69 -39.53
CA GLN A 193 24.10 -11.33 -40.52
C GLN A 193 24.70 -10.34 -41.53
N LEU A 194 24.07 -9.18 -41.70
CA LEU A 194 24.61 -8.13 -42.56
C LEU A 194 25.91 -7.59 -41.97
N LYS A 195 26.89 -7.30 -42.82
CA LYS A 195 28.08 -6.51 -42.44
C LYS A 195 27.70 -5.07 -42.11
N PRO A 196 28.51 -4.32 -41.34
CA PRO A 196 28.19 -2.94 -40.96
C PRO A 196 27.80 -2.04 -42.14
N GLU A 197 28.45 -2.18 -43.30
CA GLU A 197 28.22 -1.42 -44.52
C GLU A 197 27.01 -1.89 -45.36
N GLN A 198 26.44 -3.05 -45.03
CA GLN A 198 25.36 -3.68 -45.79
C GLN A 198 23.98 -3.27 -45.28
N TRP A 199 23.06 -3.14 -46.22
CA TRP A 199 21.68 -2.70 -46.00
C TRP A 199 20.70 -3.64 -46.72
N THR A 200 19.45 -3.66 -46.27
CA THR A 200 18.34 -4.39 -46.91
C THR A 200 17.08 -3.54 -46.89
N THR A 201 16.05 -3.95 -47.63
CA THR A 201 14.72 -3.32 -47.61
C THR A 201 13.81 -4.02 -46.59
N PRO A 202 12.80 -3.32 -46.02
CA PRO A 202 11.71 -3.97 -45.28
C PRO A 202 10.99 -5.05 -46.09
N ALA A 203 10.80 -4.84 -47.39
CA ALA A 203 10.14 -5.79 -48.29
C ALA A 203 10.91 -7.12 -48.37
N ALA A 204 12.24 -7.07 -48.55
CA ALA A 204 13.07 -8.28 -48.61
C ALA A 204 13.02 -9.10 -47.31
N LEU A 205 12.89 -8.44 -46.15
CA LEU A 205 12.68 -9.12 -44.87
C LEU A 205 11.29 -9.76 -44.79
N ALA A 206 10.25 -9.10 -45.31
CA ALA A 206 8.89 -9.62 -45.35
C ALA A 206 8.80 -10.88 -46.21
N ASP A 207 9.41 -10.84 -47.40
CA ASP A 207 9.42 -11.97 -48.33
C ASP A 207 10.19 -13.16 -47.75
N TRP A 208 11.30 -12.90 -47.05
CA TRP A 208 12.04 -13.96 -46.33
C TRP A 208 11.15 -14.63 -45.27
N LEU A 209 10.46 -13.82 -44.45
CA LEU A 209 9.57 -14.31 -43.40
C LEU A 209 8.38 -15.08 -43.99
N ALA A 210 7.74 -14.58 -45.04
CA ALA A 210 6.62 -15.25 -45.71
C ALA A 210 7.01 -16.65 -46.19
N ALA A 211 8.23 -16.80 -46.72
CA ALA A 211 8.70 -18.07 -47.24
C ALA A 211 9.15 -19.07 -46.16
N ARG A 212 9.48 -18.63 -44.94
CA ARG A 212 10.23 -19.46 -43.95
C ARG A 212 9.69 -19.47 -42.52
N HIS A 213 8.97 -18.45 -42.09
CA HIS A 213 8.41 -18.40 -40.76
C HIS A 213 7.29 -19.44 -40.62
N CYS A 214 7.28 -20.22 -39.54
CA CYS A 214 6.34 -21.34 -39.34
C CYS A 214 4.86 -20.95 -39.46
N TYR A 215 4.50 -19.71 -39.10
CA TYR A 215 3.14 -19.20 -39.21
C TYR A 215 2.70 -18.83 -40.64
N TRP A 216 3.59 -18.28 -41.47
CA TRP A 216 3.23 -17.79 -42.82
C TRP A 216 3.69 -18.72 -43.94
N ASN A 217 4.62 -19.63 -43.67
CA ASN A 217 5.15 -20.54 -44.68
C ASN A 217 4.05 -21.53 -45.13
N PRO A 218 3.64 -21.51 -46.40
CA PRO A 218 2.58 -22.38 -46.90
C PRO A 218 2.92 -23.87 -46.82
N ALA A 219 4.20 -24.25 -46.75
CA ALA A 219 4.61 -25.65 -46.55
C ALA A 219 4.21 -26.20 -45.16
N HIS A 220 3.87 -25.32 -44.21
CA HIS A 220 3.35 -25.68 -42.89
C HIS A 220 1.84 -25.47 -42.76
N ALA A 221 1.16 -24.91 -43.77
CA ALA A 221 -0.30 -24.71 -43.79
C ALA A 221 -1.08 -25.98 -44.16
N VAL A 222 -0.45 -27.15 -44.05
CA VAL A 222 -1.01 -28.45 -44.39
C VAL A 222 -1.80 -28.96 -43.18
N ASP A 223 -3.05 -28.52 -43.03
CA ASP A 223 -4.15 -29.32 -42.44
C ASP A 223 -5.52 -28.59 -42.35
N GLU A 224 -5.64 -27.28 -42.62
CA GLU A 224 -6.93 -26.57 -42.42
C GLU A 224 -7.52 -25.83 -43.63
N ALA A 225 -6.88 -25.81 -44.80
CA ALA A 225 -7.49 -25.24 -46.01
C ALA A 225 -7.97 -26.35 -46.94
N GLU A 226 -9.29 -26.58 -46.95
CA GLU A 226 -9.97 -27.24 -48.07
C GLU A 226 -9.62 -26.49 -49.37
N GLU A 227 -9.25 -27.27 -50.38
CA GLU A 227 -8.93 -26.93 -51.76
C GLU A 227 -9.71 -25.71 -52.31
N GLU A 228 -9.04 -24.57 -52.43
CA GLU A 228 -9.32 -23.62 -53.51
C GLU A 228 -8.07 -23.52 -54.38
N ASP A 229 -8.12 -24.28 -55.49
CA ASP A 229 -7.20 -24.24 -56.61
C ASP A 229 -7.22 -22.84 -57.25
N ASP A 230 -6.13 -22.09 -57.10
CA ASP A 230 -5.73 -21.06 -58.07
C ASP A 230 -4.20 -21.07 -58.21
N GLU A 231 -3.73 -21.92 -59.12
CA GLU A 231 -2.38 -21.86 -59.69
C GLU A 231 -2.29 -20.67 -60.65
N GLU A 232 -1.78 -19.52 -60.19
CA GLU A 232 -1.13 -18.55 -61.07
C GLU A 232 0.28 -18.22 -60.57
N ASP A 233 1.26 -18.47 -61.45
CA ASP A 233 2.69 -18.13 -61.36
C ASP A 233 2.92 -16.60 -61.30
N GLY A 234 2.51 -15.96 -60.21
CA GLY A 234 2.87 -14.59 -59.86
C GLY A 234 3.98 -14.57 -58.82
N GLU A 235 4.90 -13.59 -58.91
CA GLU A 235 5.90 -13.29 -57.87
C GLU A 235 5.23 -13.31 -56.48
N ARG A 236 5.54 -14.34 -55.67
CA ARG A 236 4.93 -14.56 -54.36
C ARG A 236 5.31 -13.42 -53.40
N SER A 237 4.45 -12.41 -53.33
CA SER A 237 4.56 -11.31 -52.39
C SER A 237 4.14 -11.75 -50.99
N ALA A 238 4.77 -11.22 -49.95
CA ALA A 238 4.40 -11.57 -48.56
C ALA A 238 2.92 -11.26 -48.23
N PRO A 239 2.27 -12.02 -47.30
CA PRO A 239 0.88 -11.81 -46.91
C PRO A 239 0.59 -10.36 -46.47
N PRO A 240 -0.61 -9.80 -46.75
CA PRO A 240 -0.93 -8.40 -46.45
C PRO A 240 -0.67 -7.99 -45.00
N LEU A 241 -1.05 -8.86 -44.05
CA LEU A 241 -0.86 -8.60 -42.62
C LEU A 241 0.64 -8.49 -42.23
N LEU A 242 1.52 -9.25 -42.88
CA LEU A 242 2.96 -9.19 -42.64
C LEU A 242 3.57 -7.91 -43.26
N GLN A 243 3.12 -7.53 -44.46
CA GLN A 243 3.50 -6.27 -45.11
C GLN A 243 3.07 -5.06 -44.28
N GLU A 244 1.83 -5.06 -43.78
CA GLU A 244 1.30 -4.00 -42.91
C GLU A 244 1.99 -3.92 -41.54
N TRP A 245 2.69 -4.98 -41.12
CA TRP A 245 3.37 -5.06 -39.84
C TRP A 245 4.84 -4.63 -39.90
N ILE A 246 5.57 -5.07 -40.92
CA ILE A 246 7.04 -5.04 -40.91
C ILE A 246 7.62 -3.63 -40.93
N GLU A 247 7.04 -2.74 -41.73
CA GLU A 247 7.50 -1.36 -41.85
C GLU A 247 7.20 -0.57 -40.55
N PRO A 248 5.97 -0.57 -40.00
CA PRO A 248 5.70 0.02 -38.69
C PRO A 248 6.57 -0.57 -37.56
N PHE A 249 6.83 -1.88 -37.58
CA PHE A 249 7.72 -2.52 -36.61
C PHE A 249 9.15 -1.97 -36.72
N LEU A 250 9.75 -2.01 -37.92
CA LEU A 250 11.11 -1.56 -38.13
C LEU A 250 11.25 -0.05 -37.87
N LEU A 251 10.43 0.75 -38.52
CA LEU A 251 10.58 2.21 -38.58
C LEU A 251 9.89 2.96 -37.44
N GLY A 252 8.89 2.35 -36.79
CA GLY A 252 8.17 2.96 -35.66
C GLY A 252 8.60 2.40 -34.30
N VAL A 253 9.03 1.13 -34.22
CA VAL A 253 9.44 0.50 -32.96
C VAL A 253 10.96 0.33 -32.88
N ALA A 254 11.55 -0.49 -33.76
CA ALA A 254 12.98 -0.83 -33.68
C ALA A 254 13.89 0.39 -33.91
N PHE A 255 13.50 1.30 -34.80
CA PHE A 255 14.20 2.54 -35.06
C PHE A 255 14.19 3.47 -33.84
N GLU A 256 13.04 3.67 -33.19
CA GLU A 256 12.92 4.51 -31.99
C GLU A 256 13.61 3.93 -30.76
N LEU A 257 13.76 2.60 -30.70
CA LEU A 257 14.63 1.91 -29.74
C LEU A 257 16.11 1.94 -30.12
N ARG A 258 16.47 2.64 -31.20
CA ARG A 258 17.83 2.77 -31.70
C ARG A 258 18.50 1.43 -32.04
N LEU A 259 17.71 0.39 -32.32
CA LEU A 259 18.21 -0.94 -32.71
C LEU A 259 18.64 -0.95 -34.18
N ILE A 260 17.97 -0.15 -35.01
CA ILE A 260 18.27 -0.03 -36.43
C ILE A 260 18.60 1.40 -36.83
N GLN A 261 19.28 1.54 -37.96
CA GLN A 261 19.40 2.78 -38.73
C GLN A 261 18.53 2.66 -39.98
N ALA A 262 18.11 3.80 -40.50
CA ALA A 262 17.41 3.89 -41.78
C ALA A 262 18.16 4.83 -42.73
N ALA A 263 18.12 4.54 -44.02
CA ALA A 263 18.59 5.42 -45.08
C ALA A 263 17.53 5.51 -46.17
N ARG A 264 17.44 6.66 -46.85
CA ARG A 264 16.59 6.82 -48.04
C ARG A 264 17.44 6.86 -49.30
N GLU A 265 17.11 6.03 -50.27
CA GLU A 265 17.70 6.13 -51.60
C GLU A 265 16.99 7.18 -52.47
N ALA A 266 17.61 7.56 -53.59
CA ALA A 266 17.13 8.62 -54.47
C ALA A 266 15.72 8.37 -55.05
N GLU A 267 15.30 7.11 -55.13
CA GLU A 267 14.00 6.67 -55.62
C GLU A 267 12.92 6.63 -54.52
N GLY A 268 13.27 7.02 -53.28
CA GLY A 268 12.36 7.07 -52.14
C GLY A 268 12.26 5.76 -51.35
N GLU A 269 12.94 4.71 -51.78
CA GLU A 269 13.01 3.43 -51.09
C GLU A 269 13.78 3.57 -49.76
N THR A 270 13.26 2.90 -48.73
CA THR A 270 13.87 2.91 -47.39
C THR A 270 14.71 1.66 -47.17
N LEU A 271 15.97 1.88 -46.85
CA LEU A 271 16.90 0.84 -46.46
C LEU A 271 17.08 0.81 -44.94
N VAL A 272 17.27 -0.38 -44.39
CA VAL A 272 17.49 -0.60 -42.96
C VAL A 272 18.72 -1.48 -42.71
N ARG A 273 19.36 -1.27 -41.57
CA ARG A 273 20.41 -2.15 -41.01
C ARG A 273 20.43 -2.03 -39.49
N LEU A 274 21.10 -2.95 -38.78
CA LEU A 274 21.39 -2.73 -37.37
C LEU A 274 22.25 -1.48 -37.14
N SER A 275 21.87 -0.67 -36.16
CA SER A 275 22.72 0.41 -35.67
C SER A 275 23.94 -0.15 -34.92
N PRO A 276 24.98 0.66 -34.65
CA PRO A 276 26.07 0.24 -33.76
C PRO A 276 25.57 -0.26 -32.40
N LEU A 277 24.56 0.40 -31.83
CA LEU A 277 23.96 0.00 -30.56
C LEU A 277 23.15 -1.29 -30.68
N GLY A 278 22.36 -1.46 -31.75
CA GLY A 278 21.62 -2.70 -32.01
C GLY A 278 22.55 -3.90 -32.13
N ARG A 279 23.72 -3.73 -32.76
CA ARG A 279 24.76 -4.78 -32.79
C ARG A 279 25.34 -5.09 -31.41
N GLN A 280 25.57 -4.07 -30.58
CA GLN A 280 25.99 -4.28 -29.19
C GLN A 280 24.93 -5.06 -28.40
N VAL A 281 23.66 -4.64 -28.46
CA VAL A 281 22.54 -5.29 -27.76
C VAL A 281 22.39 -6.75 -28.18
N LEU A 282 22.57 -7.06 -29.46
CA LEU A 282 22.53 -8.43 -29.98
C LEU A 282 23.84 -9.21 -29.83
N GLY A 283 24.86 -8.62 -29.18
CA GLY A 283 26.15 -9.28 -28.93
C GLY A 283 27.02 -9.53 -30.17
N CYS A 284 26.70 -8.88 -31.31
CA CYS A 284 27.41 -9.05 -32.59
C CYS A 284 28.25 -7.82 -33.00
N GLY A 285 28.41 -6.84 -32.10
CA GLY A 285 29.22 -5.63 -32.30
C GLY A 285 29.95 -5.17 -31.04
N PRO A 286 30.89 -4.22 -31.19
CA PRO A 286 31.61 -3.65 -30.05
C PRO A 286 30.69 -2.81 -29.16
N ALA A 287 31.10 -2.60 -27.90
CA ALA A 287 30.41 -1.68 -27.01
C ALA A 287 30.45 -0.25 -27.54
N VAL A 288 29.30 0.43 -27.48
CA VAL A 288 29.11 1.82 -27.89
C VAL A 288 28.89 2.66 -26.63
N GLU A 289 29.77 3.64 -26.40
CA GLU A 289 29.57 4.61 -25.33
C GLU A 289 28.67 5.77 -25.82
N PRO A 290 27.54 6.05 -25.16
CA PRO A 290 26.74 7.21 -25.49
C PRO A 290 27.45 8.51 -25.10
N PRO A 291 27.27 9.59 -25.87
CA PRO A 291 27.82 10.89 -25.51
C PRO A 291 27.20 11.39 -24.20
N ARG A 292 28.04 11.87 -23.27
CA ARG A 292 27.60 12.35 -21.95
C ARG A 292 27.50 13.86 -21.91
N PHE A 293 26.32 14.38 -21.60
CA PHE A 293 26.06 15.80 -21.40
C PHE A 293 25.63 16.05 -19.95
N PRO A 294 26.57 16.31 -19.02
CA PRO A 294 26.28 16.33 -17.60
C PRO A 294 25.27 17.43 -17.21
N GLN A 295 25.34 18.60 -17.85
CA GLN A 295 24.42 19.72 -17.65
C GLN A 295 23.34 19.72 -18.74
N THR A 296 22.16 19.24 -18.38
CA THR A 296 21.04 19.05 -19.33
C THR A 296 19.75 19.75 -18.91
N LEU A 297 19.70 20.31 -17.70
CA LEU A 297 18.51 20.96 -17.15
C LEU A 297 18.68 22.48 -17.08
N LEU A 298 17.70 23.21 -17.60
CA LEU A 298 17.51 24.62 -17.29
C LEU A 298 16.30 24.75 -16.37
N VAL A 299 16.57 25.04 -15.10
CA VAL A 299 15.54 25.23 -14.07
C VAL A 299 15.19 26.71 -13.99
N GLN A 300 13.91 27.05 -14.18
CA GLN A 300 13.44 28.44 -14.24
C GLN A 300 12.76 28.88 -12.93
N PRO A 301 12.77 30.18 -12.60
CA PRO A 301 12.15 30.69 -11.37
C PRO A 301 10.64 30.44 -11.26
N ASN A 302 9.95 30.21 -12.38
CA ASN A 302 8.52 29.92 -12.48
C ASN A 302 8.19 28.42 -12.25
N LEU A 303 9.15 27.62 -11.76
CA LEU A 303 9.00 26.18 -11.50
C LEU A 303 8.88 25.31 -12.76
N GLU A 304 9.18 25.87 -13.93
CA GLU A 304 9.34 25.11 -15.17
C GLU A 304 10.79 24.65 -15.35
N LEU A 305 10.93 23.47 -15.94
CA LEU A 305 12.21 22.87 -16.26
C LEU A 305 12.24 22.59 -17.76
N LEU A 306 13.32 22.99 -18.40
CA LEU A 306 13.64 22.54 -19.76
C LEU A 306 14.74 21.48 -19.65
N ALA A 307 14.47 20.28 -20.13
CA ALA A 307 15.45 19.20 -20.21
C ALA A 307 15.86 19.00 -21.67
N TYR A 308 17.15 19.15 -21.97
CA TYR A 308 17.68 18.89 -23.31
C TYR A 308 17.76 17.39 -23.54
N ARG A 309 17.04 16.89 -24.55
CA ARG A 309 16.86 15.45 -24.75
C ARG A 309 18.18 14.69 -24.92
N GLN A 310 19.15 15.30 -25.61
CA GLN A 310 20.49 14.73 -25.81
C GLN A 310 21.25 14.40 -24.52
N GLY A 311 20.95 15.06 -23.40
CA GLY A 311 21.60 14.82 -22.11
C GLY A 311 20.77 14.02 -21.11
N LEU A 312 19.57 13.58 -21.49
CA LEU A 312 18.75 12.73 -20.65
C LEU A 312 19.32 11.31 -20.63
N THR A 313 19.31 10.70 -19.45
CA THR A 313 19.62 9.29 -19.24
C THR A 313 18.36 8.58 -18.72
N PRO A 314 18.25 7.24 -18.87
CA PRO A 314 17.12 6.50 -18.29
C PRO A 314 16.94 6.79 -16.79
N GLU A 315 18.03 6.78 -16.01
CA GLU A 315 18.01 7.12 -14.58
C GLU A 315 17.46 8.53 -14.33
N LEU A 316 17.89 9.53 -15.10
CA LEU A 316 17.40 10.90 -14.94
C LEU A 316 15.91 11.01 -15.32
N ILE A 317 15.47 10.31 -16.37
CA ILE A 317 14.05 10.23 -16.76
C ILE A 317 13.23 9.62 -15.61
N ALA A 318 13.71 8.53 -15.01
CA ALA A 318 13.06 7.85 -13.88
C ALA A 318 12.89 8.81 -12.68
N ARG A 319 13.98 9.47 -12.28
CA ARG A 319 13.99 10.44 -11.18
C ARG A 319 13.05 11.62 -11.45
N LEU A 320 13.18 12.27 -12.62
CA LEU A 320 12.33 13.42 -12.98
C LEU A 320 10.86 13.03 -13.05
N THR A 321 10.55 11.83 -13.54
CA THR A 321 9.17 11.31 -13.57
C THR A 321 8.56 11.23 -12.16
N CYS A 322 9.36 10.86 -11.16
CA CYS A 322 8.87 10.76 -9.78
C CYS A 322 8.45 12.12 -9.23
N PHE A 323 9.24 13.18 -9.42
CA PHE A 323 9.01 14.47 -8.73
C PHE A 323 8.63 15.68 -9.61
N CYS A 324 8.61 15.56 -10.94
CA CYS A 324 8.17 16.57 -11.90
C CYS A 324 7.00 16.05 -12.75
N THR A 325 6.22 16.92 -13.37
CA THR A 325 5.17 16.53 -14.36
C THR A 325 5.65 16.83 -15.77
N TRP A 326 5.65 15.86 -16.68
CA TRP A 326 6.00 16.08 -18.09
C TRP A 326 4.95 16.95 -18.79
N LYS A 327 5.39 17.86 -19.65
CA LYS A 327 4.54 18.80 -20.40
C LYS A 327 4.77 18.76 -21.90
N THR A 328 5.97 18.42 -22.36
CA THR A 328 6.29 18.10 -23.76
C THR A 328 7.44 17.08 -23.81
N LEU A 329 7.49 16.25 -24.86
CA LEU A 329 8.52 15.21 -25.06
C LEU A 329 9.44 15.47 -26.27
N GLY A 330 9.40 16.68 -26.84
CA GLY A 330 10.20 17.04 -28.03
C GLY A 330 11.71 17.16 -27.75
N PRO A 331 12.49 17.73 -28.69
CA PRO A 331 13.95 17.86 -28.56
C PRO A 331 14.41 18.60 -27.29
N ALA A 332 13.59 19.51 -26.79
CA ALA A 332 13.70 20.09 -25.46
C ALA A 332 12.42 19.79 -24.70
N CYS A 333 12.47 18.80 -23.82
CA CYS A 333 11.32 18.37 -23.04
C CYS A 333 11.03 19.42 -21.96
N THR A 334 9.77 19.80 -21.80
CA THR A 334 9.36 20.68 -20.70
C THR A 334 8.75 19.84 -19.58
N LEU A 335 9.10 20.19 -18.34
CA LEU A 335 8.52 19.65 -17.13
C LEU A 335 8.11 20.77 -16.20
N GLN A 336 7.21 20.47 -15.28
CA GLN A 336 6.76 21.41 -14.26
C GLN A 336 6.92 20.80 -12.86
N LEU A 337 7.50 21.57 -11.94
CA LEU A 337 7.45 21.28 -10.52
C LEU A 337 6.14 21.82 -9.93
N GLN A 338 5.40 20.95 -9.28
CA GLN A 338 4.14 21.27 -8.60
C GLN A 338 4.15 20.62 -7.21
N PRO A 339 3.37 21.13 -6.24
CA PRO A 339 3.26 20.49 -4.93
C PRO A 339 2.95 18.99 -5.04
N GLU A 340 2.00 18.63 -5.91
CA GLU A 340 1.56 17.24 -6.11
C GLU A 340 2.66 16.37 -6.72
N SER A 341 3.46 16.92 -7.65
CA SER A 341 4.57 16.17 -8.24
C SER A 341 5.67 15.93 -7.21
N VAL A 342 5.96 16.92 -6.37
CA VAL A 342 6.96 16.78 -5.31
C VAL A 342 6.48 15.81 -4.23
N TYR A 343 5.21 15.87 -3.81
CA TYR A 343 4.65 14.89 -2.86
C TYR A 343 4.74 13.47 -3.41
N ARG A 344 4.42 13.27 -4.69
CA ARG A 344 4.61 11.98 -5.36
C ARG A 344 6.05 11.50 -5.27
N GLY A 345 7.03 12.37 -5.54
CA GLY A 345 8.45 12.03 -5.40
C GLY A 345 8.83 11.62 -3.98
N LEU A 346 8.28 12.33 -2.98
CA LEU A 346 8.51 11.98 -1.58
C LEU A 346 7.81 10.64 -1.21
N GLU A 347 6.64 10.34 -1.79
CA GLU A 347 5.92 9.07 -1.63
C GLU A 347 6.63 7.89 -2.26
N THR A 348 7.38 8.11 -3.34
CA THR A 348 8.25 7.11 -3.95
C THR A 348 9.59 6.94 -3.21
N GLY A 349 9.73 7.50 -2.01
CA GLY A 349 10.93 7.34 -1.17
C GLY A 349 12.06 8.33 -1.44
N LEU A 350 11.88 9.32 -2.34
CA LEU A 350 12.88 10.38 -2.49
C LEU A 350 12.83 11.33 -1.29
N SER A 351 13.98 11.84 -0.87
CA SER A 351 14.03 12.93 0.11
C SER A 351 14.16 14.28 -0.58
N HIS A 352 13.83 15.37 0.14
CA HIS A 352 14.08 16.74 -0.30
C HIS A 352 15.53 16.92 -0.79
N ASP A 353 16.50 16.39 -0.05
CA ASP A 353 17.91 16.50 -0.39
C ASP A 353 18.28 15.75 -1.66
N VAL A 354 17.66 14.59 -1.92
CA VAL A 354 17.87 13.84 -3.17
C VAL A 354 17.29 14.59 -4.37
N ILE A 355 16.09 15.18 -4.23
CA ILE A 355 15.47 16.01 -5.27
C ILE A 355 16.37 17.21 -5.58
N MET A 356 16.80 17.94 -4.54
CA MET A 356 17.68 19.10 -4.67
C MET A 356 19.02 18.75 -5.33
N LYS A 357 19.68 17.67 -4.90
CA LYS A 357 20.94 17.22 -5.49
C LYS A 357 20.78 16.78 -6.94
N THR A 358 19.67 16.13 -7.28
CA THR A 358 19.38 15.72 -8.66
C THR A 358 19.27 16.96 -9.57
N LEU A 359 18.51 17.96 -9.14
CA LEU A 359 18.36 19.21 -9.89
C LEU A 359 19.68 19.97 -10.01
N GLN A 360 20.43 20.14 -8.91
CA GLN A 360 21.73 20.84 -8.91
C GLN A 360 22.77 20.16 -9.80
N ARG A 361 22.85 18.82 -9.75
CA ARG A 361 23.83 18.04 -10.52
C ARG A 361 23.67 18.24 -12.02
N HIS A 362 22.44 18.30 -12.50
CA HIS A 362 22.14 18.35 -13.93
C HIS A 362 21.82 19.76 -14.42
N ALA A 363 21.72 20.75 -13.53
CA ALA A 363 21.42 22.12 -13.92
C ALA A 363 22.61 22.79 -14.62
N VAL A 364 22.30 23.57 -15.66
CA VAL A 364 23.26 24.43 -16.37
C VAL A 364 23.67 25.64 -15.51
N ARG A 365 22.82 26.04 -14.56
CA ARG A 365 23.01 27.18 -13.66
C ARG A 365 22.57 26.81 -12.25
N ASP A 366 22.99 27.62 -11.27
CA ASP A 366 22.48 27.49 -9.90
C ASP A 366 20.94 27.55 -9.87
N LEU A 367 20.35 26.76 -8.96
CA LEU A 367 18.91 26.69 -8.83
C LEU A 367 18.36 28.06 -8.36
N PRO A 368 17.30 28.57 -9.01
CA PRO A 368 16.69 29.83 -8.59
C PRO A 368 16.18 29.76 -7.13
N PRO A 369 16.38 30.80 -6.30
CA PRO A 369 15.95 30.79 -4.90
C PRO A 369 14.48 30.47 -4.70
N ALA A 370 13.61 30.90 -5.62
CA ALA A 370 12.19 30.61 -5.60
C ALA A 370 11.89 29.10 -5.67
N VAL A 371 12.65 28.35 -6.48
CA VAL A 371 12.51 26.90 -6.61
C VAL A 371 12.96 26.21 -5.34
N VAL A 372 14.11 26.60 -4.79
CA VAL A 372 14.63 26.06 -3.53
C VAL A 372 13.64 26.26 -2.38
N GLN A 373 13.10 27.48 -2.25
CA GLN A 373 12.13 27.80 -1.21
C GLN A 373 10.81 27.02 -1.38
N ALA A 374 10.34 26.85 -2.63
CA ALA A 374 9.14 26.09 -2.93
C ALA A 374 9.30 24.60 -2.55
N LEU A 375 10.40 23.96 -3.00
CA LEU A 375 10.71 22.57 -2.69
C LEU A 375 10.79 22.33 -1.19
N LYS A 376 11.49 23.20 -0.45
CA LYS A 376 11.55 23.14 1.00
C LYS A 376 10.17 23.27 1.64
N THR A 377 9.40 24.27 1.24
CA THR A 377 8.05 24.51 1.78
C THR A 377 7.12 23.33 1.57
N TRP A 378 7.19 22.66 0.41
CA TRP A 378 6.38 21.47 0.14
C TRP A 378 6.88 20.25 0.92
N ALA A 379 8.19 20.00 0.96
CA ALA A 379 8.76 18.92 1.77
C ALA A 379 8.39 19.06 3.27
N ASP A 380 8.60 20.25 3.84
CA ASP A 380 8.29 20.57 5.24
C ASP A 380 6.80 20.37 5.55
N LYS A 381 5.89 20.57 4.59
CA LYS A 381 4.45 20.33 4.78
C LYS A 381 4.11 18.84 4.93
N ARG A 382 4.81 17.96 4.23
CA ARG A 382 4.59 16.50 4.31
C ARG A 382 5.21 15.91 5.57
N GLU A 383 6.39 16.37 5.94
CA GLU A 383 7.13 15.90 7.12
C GLU A 383 6.58 16.44 8.46
N ARG A 384 5.41 17.11 8.44
CA ARG A 384 4.76 17.66 9.65
C ARG A 384 4.36 16.61 10.68
N VAL A 385 4.09 15.39 10.26
CA VAL A 385 3.63 14.31 11.14
C VAL A 385 4.58 13.14 10.99
N SER A 386 5.27 12.81 12.07
CA SER A 386 6.05 11.58 12.18
C SER A 386 5.21 10.52 12.87
N VAL A 387 5.05 9.36 12.23
CA VAL A 387 4.38 8.19 12.81
C VAL A 387 5.43 7.14 13.13
N TYR A 388 5.55 6.79 14.40
CA TYR A 388 6.42 5.71 14.85
C TYR A 388 5.56 4.46 15.05
N GLY A 389 5.84 3.39 14.31
CA GLY A 389 5.10 2.12 14.45
C GLY A 389 5.29 1.48 15.84
N SER A 390 6.42 1.76 16.47
CA SER A 390 6.75 1.49 17.86
C SER A 390 7.69 2.59 18.35
N ALA A 391 7.68 2.90 19.65
CA ALA A 391 8.65 3.81 20.25
C ALA A 391 8.81 3.50 21.74
N THR A 392 9.97 3.83 22.30
CA THR A 392 10.22 3.74 23.73
C THR A 392 10.11 5.13 24.34
N LEU A 393 9.29 5.27 25.39
CA LEU A 393 9.18 6.49 26.16
C LEU A 393 9.98 6.36 27.46
N LEU A 394 10.94 7.26 27.67
CA LEU A 394 11.75 7.32 28.87
C LEU A 394 11.25 8.46 29.77
N GLU A 395 10.85 8.12 31.00
CA GLU A 395 10.54 9.09 32.04
C GLU A 395 11.71 9.23 33.02
N PHE A 396 12.17 10.47 33.18
CA PHE A 396 13.24 10.83 34.09
C PHE A 396 12.68 11.33 35.42
N SER A 397 13.36 11.04 36.54
CA SER A 397 12.93 11.50 37.87
C SER A 397 13.00 13.03 38.01
N THR A 398 13.95 13.67 37.33
CA THR A 398 14.12 15.13 37.32
C THR A 398 14.41 15.66 35.90
N PRO A 399 14.11 16.94 35.61
CA PRO A 399 14.49 17.55 34.34
C PRO A 399 15.99 17.57 34.07
N GLU A 400 16.79 17.71 35.12
CA GLU A 400 18.25 17.70 35.05
C GLU A 400 18.78 16.35 34.56
N ASP A 401 18.16 15.24 34.97
CA ASP A 401 18.54 13.90 34.51
C ASP A 401 18.29 13.71 33.00
N LEU A 402 17.17 14.24 32.49
CA LEU A 402 16.88 14.22 31.05
C LEU A 402 17.93 14.99 30.27
N GLN A 403 18.26 16.22 30.71
CA GLN A 403 19.27 17.04 30.05
C GLN A 403 20.65 16.39 30.06
N ALA A 404 21.02 15.73 31.16
CA ALA A 404 22.26 14.98 31.27
C ALA A 404 22.28 13.78 30.30
N ALA A 405 21.17 13.06 30.14
CA ALA A 405 21.06 11.94 29.20
C ALA A 405 21.15 12.40 27.74
N LEU A 406 20.46 13.48 27.37
CA LEU A 406 20.55 14.07 26.02
C LEU A 406 21.98 14.55 25.72
N SER A 407 22.63 15.20 26.69
CA SER A 407 24.02 15.68 26.55
C SER A 407 25.04 14.54 26.41
N ARG A 408 24.73 13.35 26.93
CA ARG A 408 25.54 12.13 26.78
C ARG A 408 25.31 11.38 25.46
N GLY A 409 24.43 11.90 24.59
CA GLY A 409 24.18 11.37 23.26
C GLY A 409 23.02 10.39 23.17
N LEU A 410 22.06 10.40 24.10
CA LEU A 410 20.81 9.65 23.94
C LEU A 410 20.07 10.14 22.67
N PRO A 411 19.80 9.28 21.67
CA PRO A 411 19.11 9.66 20.43
C PRO A 411 17.59 9.76 20.65
N ALA A 412 17.17 10.67 21.53
CA ALA A 412 15.77 10.86 21.90
C ALA A 412 15.27 12.25 21.52
N THR A 413 13.98 12.33 21.19
CA THR A 413 13.23 13.58 21.02
C THR A 413 12.58 13.94 22.36
N PRO A 414 12.94 15.06 23.01
CA PRO A 414 12.27 15.49 24.23
C PRO A 414 10.80 15.83 23.95
N LEU A 415 9.88 15.27 24.74
CA LEU A 415 8.44 15.56 24.66
C LEU A 415 8.00 16.56 25.74
N THR A 416 8.59 16.44 26.93
CA THR A 416 8.40 17.36 28.06
C THR A 416 9.74 17.65 28.72
N ASP A 417 9.73 18.34 29.87
CA ASP A 417 10.92 18.54 30.70
C ASP A 417 11.45 17.25 31.34
N ARG A 418 10.66 16.16 31.35
CA ARG A 418 11.02 14.87 31.98
C ARG A 418 10.79 13.64 31.10
N LEU A 419 10.13 13.78 29.95
CA LEU A 419 9.84 12.67 29.03
C LEU A 419 10.60 12.82 27.73
N ALA A 420 11.19 11.72 27.26
CA ALA A 420 11.84 11.65 25.95
C ALA A 420 11.43 10.41 25.17
N LEU A 421 11.23 10.59 23.87
CA LEU A 421 10.84 9.57 22.92
C LEU A 421 12.06 9.05 22.17
N VAL A 422 12.28 7.74 22.18
CA VAL A 422 13.26 7.07 21.33
C VAL A 422 12.52 6.25 20.28
N ALA A 423 12.83 6.48 19.01
CA ALA A 423 12.15 5.85 17.89
C ALA A 423 12.36 4.33 17.83
N GLN A 424 13.58 3.86 18.11
CA GLN A 424 13.92 2.45 18.12
C GLN A 424 14.57 2.07 19.44
N GLU A 425 14.04 1.06 20.11
CA GLU A 425 14.56 0.62 21.43
C GLU A 425 16.03 0.18 21.36
N CYS A 426 16.47 -0.37 20.21
CA CYS A 426 17.86 -0.78 19.98
C CYS A 426 18.87 0.38 20.04
N ASP A 427 18.41 1.63 19.90
CA ASP A 427 19.25 2.81 19.98
C ASP A 427 19.53 3.23 21.44
N ILE A 428 18.91 2.56 22.41
CA ILE A 428 19.06 2.83 23.83
C ILE A 428 20.13 1.92 24.43
N ASP A 429 21.24 2.51 24.89
CA ASP A 429 22.17 1.80 25.76
C ASP A 429 21.68 1.80 27.22
N PHE A 430 20.87 0.80 27.57
CA PHE A 430 20.27 0.65 28.90
C PHE A 430 21.29 0.56 30.04
N ARG A 431 22.57 0.26 29.78
CA ARG A 431 23.61 0.20 30.82
C ARG A 431 23.86 1.54 31.50
N HIS A 432 23.48 2.65 30.84
CA HIS A 432 23.60 3.99 31.39
C HIS A 432 22.42 4.42 32.27
N PHE A 433 21.37 3.59 32.36
CA PHE A 433 20.15 3.89 33.09
C PHE A 433 19.96 2.94 34.27
N ARG A 434 19.55 3.49 35.41
CA ARG A 434 19.03 2.70 36.51
C ARG A 434 17.50 2.65 36.38
N LEU A 435 17.00 1.61 35.74
CA LEU A 435 15.56 1.43 35.52
C LEU A 435 14.84 1.17 36.85
N THR A 436 13.86 2.01 37.16
CA THR A 436 12.97 1.86 38.33
C THR A 436 11.71 1.08 37.98
N GLY A 437 11.33 1.05 36.70
CA GLY A 437 10.21 0.29 36.16
C GLY A 437 10.27 0.22 34.64
N THR A 438 9.56 -0.75 34.07
CA THR A 438 9.43 -0.94 32.62
C THR A 438 8.01 -1.39 32.33
N ARG A 439 7.39 -0.79 31.31
CA ARG A 439 6.01 -1.08 30.92
C ARG A 439 5.91 -1.28 29.42
N ASP A 440 5.38 -2.42 29.01
CA ASP A 440 4.98 -2.69 27.63
C ASP A 440 3.48 -2.42 27.47
N TYR A 441 3.14 -1.44 26.65
CA TYR A 441 1.75 -1.05 26.37
C TYR A 441 1.05 -1.98 25.35
N ALA A 442 1.77 -2.94 24.74
CA ALA A 442 1.17 -4.01 23.97
C ALA A 442 0.55 -5.10 24.86
N LEU A 443 0.93 -5.16 26.14
CA LEU A 443 0.39 -6.10 27.13
C LEU A 443 -0.81 -5.53 27.88
N PRO A 444 -1.75 -6.38 28.36
CA PRO A 444 -2.87 -5.94 29.19
C PRO A 444 -2.42 -5.11 30.40
N PRO A 445 -3.20 -4.09 30.82
CA PRO A 445 -2.89 -3.24 31.96
C PRO A 445 -2.59 -4.02 33.25
N ASP A 446 -1.67 -3.50 34.06
CA ASP A 446 -1.44 -4.03 35.40
C ASP A 446 -2.59 -3.67 36.35
N GLN A 447 -2.90 -4.60 37.25
CA GLN A 447 -3.82 -4.37 38.37
C GLN A 447 -3.13 -3.49 39.41
N CYS A 448 -3.38 -2.18 39.36
CA CYS A 448 -2.71 -1.16 40.17
C CYS A 448 -3.68 -0.35 41.05
N VAL A 449 -4.96 -0.74 41.11
CA VAL A 449 -6.00 -0.02 41.85
C VAL A 449 -6.60 -0.91 42.94
N GLU A 450 -6.57 -0.45 44.18
CA GLU A 450 -7.20 -1.10 45.32
C GLU A 450 -8.52 -0.38 45.64
N ILE A 451 -9.60 -1.15 45.85
CA ILE A 451 -10.92 -0.60 46.19
C ILE A 451 -11.09 -0.61 47.70
N GLY A 452 -11.41 0.56 48.27
CA GLY A 452 -11.74 0.71 49.67
C GLY A 452 -13.00 -0.04 50.09
N SER A 453 -13.17 -0.27 51.40
CA SER A 453 -14.32 -0.99 51.94
C SER A 453 -15.66 -0.28 51.70
N ASP A 454 -15.63 1.03 51.40
CA ASP A 454 -16.80 1.82 51.02
C ASP A 454 -17.25 1.57 49.56
N GLY A 455 -16.44 0.85 48.78
CA GLY A 455 -16.70 0.54 47.38
C GLY A 455 -16.61 1.73 46.43
N VAL A 456 -16.20 2.90 46.90
CA VAL A 456 -16.18 4.15 46.11
C VAL A 456 -14.85 4.90 46.19
N THR A 457 -13.97 4.50 47.12
CA THR A 457 -12.60 5.00 47.23
C THR A 457 -11.64 4.08 46.49
N LEU A 458 -10.79 4.66 45.64
CA LEU A 458 -9.78 3.98 44.83
C LEU A 458 -8.40 4.43 45.27
N SER A 459 -7.58 3.53 45.82
CA SER A 459 -6.18 3.78 46.16
C SER A 459 -5.26 3.24 45.07
N ILE A 460 -4.28 4.03 44.63
CA ILE A 460 -3.40 3.68 43.51
C ILE A 460 -2.04 3.18 44.03
N ASP A 461 -1.61 2.03 43.54
CA ASP A 461 -0.21 1.61 43.61
C ASP A 461 0.60 2.34 42.54
N THR A 462 1.33 3.37 42.95
CA THR A 462 2.14 4.21 42.05
C THR A 462 3.30 3.47 41.40
N THR A 463 3.73 2.32 41.93
CA THR A 463 4.83 1.53 41.36
C THR A 463 4.39 0.71 40.16
N ARG A 464 3.09 0.38 40.08
CA ARG A 464 2.47 -0.42 39.01
C ARG A 464 1.59 0.40 38.07
N ALA A 465 1.28 1.64 38.45
CA ALA A 465 0.52 2.56 37.63
C ALA A 465 1.29 2.92 36.35
N ASP A 466 0.57 2.95 35.22
CA ASP A 466 1.11 3.45 33.96
C ASP A 466 0.68 4.91 33.70
N LEU A 467 1.19 5.49 32.61
CA LEU A 467 0.95 6.90 32.26
C LEU A 467 -0.50 7.19 31.89
N LEU A 468 -1.29 6.17 31.54
CA LEU A 468 -2.68 6.34 31.10
C LEU A 468 -3.65 6.36 32.28
N LEU A 469 -3.30 5.71 33.39
CA LEU A 469 -4.20 5.50 34.54
C LEU A 469 -4.86 6.80 35.05
N ASP A 470 -4.10 7.87 35.22
CA ASP A 470 -4.64 9.12 35.75
C ASP A 470 -5.64 9.77 34.78
N THR A 471 -5.33 9.70 33.47
CA THR A 471 -6.21 10.21 32.41
C THR A 471 -7.48 9.37 32.33
N GLU A 472 -7.39 8.05 32.49
CA GLU A 472 -8.54 7.16 32.56
C GLU A 472 -9.43 7.50 33.77
N LEU A 473 -8.84 7.60 34.96
CA LEU A 473 -9.56 7.86 36.21
C LEU A 473 -10.27 9.21 36.22
N GLN A 474 -9.63 10.28 35.73
CA GLN A 474 -10.23 11.61 35.69
C GLN A 474 -11.53 11.69 34.88
N ARG A 475 -11.76 10.73 33.99
CA ARG A 475 -13.01 10.69 33.21
C ARG A 475 -14.23 10.30 34.05
N PHE A 476 -14.06 9.60 35.18
CA PHE A 476 -15.18 9.09 35.98
C PHE A 476 -14.98 9.14 37.50
N ALA A 477 -13.82 9.57 37.99
CA ALA A 477 -13.46 9.70 39.40
C ALA A 477 -12.82 11.07 39.68
N GLU A 478 -12.84 11.49 40.94
CA GLU A 478 -12.26 12.75 41.41
C GLU A 478 -11.02 12.49 42.25
N ALA A 479 -9.91 13.17 41.94
CA ALA A 479 -8.70 13.08 42.74
C ALA A 479 -8.95 13.71 44.12
N SER A 480 -8.61 12.96 45.18
CA SER A 480 -8.59 13.48 46.53
C SER A 480 -7.36 14.38 46.71
N PRO A 481 -7.50 15.57 47.32
CA PRO A 481 -6.38 16.49 47.55
C PRO A 481 -5.38 15.97 48.59
N ALA A 482 -5.80 15.04 49.45
CA ALA A 482 -4.93 14.38 50.43
C ALA A 482 -4.70 12.91 50.04
N PRO A 483 -3.44 12.43 50.08
CA PRO A 483 -3.16 11.00 49.93
C PRO A 483 -3.74 10.20 51.10
N ASP A 484 -3.84 8.88 50.95
CA ASP A 484 -4.27 8.01 52.05
C ASP A 484 -3.23 7.94 53.18
N ALA A 485 -3.57 7.24 54.26
CA ALA A 485 -2.69 7.06 55.42
C ALA A 485 -1.33 6.42 55.08
N ASN A 486 -1.20 5.79 53.92
CA ASN A 486 0.02 5.16 53.42
C ASN A 486 0.74 6.00 52.36
N GLY A 487 0.28 7.24 52.11
CA GLY A 487 0.85 8.13 51.11
C GLY A 487 0.47 7.79 49.66
N LYS A 488 -0.46 6.85 49.43
CA LYS A 488 -0.93 6.51 48.08
C LYS A 488 -1.88 7.60 47.56
N ARG A 489 -1.91 7.76 46.24
CA ARG A 489 -2.87 8.63 45.56
C ARG A 489 -4.26 8.02 45.65
N VAL A 490 -5.26 8.85 45.95
CA VAL A 490 -6.64 8.42 46.17
C VAL A 490 -7.57 9.13 45.21
N TYR A 491 -8.48 8.36 44.60
CA TYR A 491 -9.57 8.85 43.79
C TYR A 491 -10.90 8.43 44.41
N ARG A 492 -11.92 9.27 44.24
CA ARG A 492 -13.26 9.02 44.77
C ARG A 492 -14.28 9.03 43.67
N LEU A 493 -15.15 8.03 43.69
CA LEU A 493 -16.30 7.93 42.81
C LEU A 493 -17.47 8.64 43.48
N THR A 494 -18.02 9.64 42.82
CA THR A 494 -19.20 10.38 43.27
C THR A 494 -20.31 10.25 42.24
N PRO A 495 -21.58 10.43 42.61
CA PRO A 495 -22.67 10.49 41.63
C PRO A 495 -22.41 11.54 40.53
N ALA A 496 -21.78 12.66 40.87
CA ALA A 496 -21.41 13.70 39.91
C ALA A 496 -20.28 13.24 38.97
N SER A 497 -19.22 12.61 39.50
CA SER A 497 -18.10 12.14 38.68
C SER A 497 -18.51 11.04 37.71
N LEU A 498 -19.37 10.13 38.16
CA LEU A 498 -19.91 9.05 37.33
C LEU A 498 -20.86 9.58 36.25
N ARG A 499 -21.70 10.58 36.57
CA ARG A 499 -22.56 11.24 35.58
C ARG A 499 -21.73 11.95 34.49
N ARG A 500 -20.66 12.66 34.87
CA ARG A 500 -19.71 13.24 33.90
C ARG A 500 -19.11 12.15 33.00
N GLY A 501 -18.73 11.01 33.58
CA GLY A 501 -18.25 9.86 32.81
C GLY A 501 -19.28 9.36 31.79
N GLN A 502 -20.54 9.22 32.19
CA GLN A 502 -21.64 8.80 31.30
C GLN A 502 -21.88 9.81 30.18
N GLU A 503 -21.92 11.11 30.48
CA GLU A 503 -22.03 12.18 29.48
C GLU A 503 -20.84 12.19 28.50
N GLY A 504 -19.64 11.82 28.99
CA GLY A 504 -18.44 11.61 28.19
C GLY A 504 -18.34 10.24 27.49
N GLY A 505 -19.44 9.47 27.44
CA GLY A 505 -19.53 8.20 26.71
C GLY A 505 -19.01 6.97 27.46
N ILE A 506 -18.72 7.05 28.76
CA ILE A 506 -18.35 5.89 29.58
C ILE A 506 -19.61 5.16 30.03
N GLY A 507 -19.90 4.04 29.36
CA GLY A 507 -20.98 3.13 29.76
C GLY A 507 -20.61 2.21 30.93
N VAL A 508 -21.63 1.58 31.52
CA VAL A 508 -21.45 0.62 32.64
C VAL A 508 -20.54 -0.54 32.26
N ARG A 509 -20.67 -1.09 31.04
CA ARG A 509 -19.80 -2.18 30.55
C ARG A 509 -18.33 -1.77 30.45
N THR A 510 -18.07 -0.52 30.05
CA THR A 510 -16.71 0.03 29.98
C THR A 510 -16.11 0.13 31.38
N LEU A 511 -16.88 0.61 32.36
CA LEU A 511 -16.46 0.63 33.75
C LEU A 511 -16.22 -0.79 34.31
N GLU A 512 -17.13 -1.73 34.05
CA GLU A 512 -16.94 -3.13 34.49
C GLU A 512 -15.65 -3.73 33.95
N THR A 513 -15.36 -3.50 32.67
CA THR A 513 -14.12 -3.95 32.03
C THR A 513 -12.90 -3.27 32.66
N TRP A 514 -12.98 -1.96 32.88
CA TRP A 514 -11.89 -1.19 33.49
C TRP A 514 -11.60 -1.67 34.91
N PHE A 515 -12.62 -1.89 35.74
CA PHE A 515 -12.45 -2.40 37.11
C PHE A 515 -11.86 -3.81 37.12
N GLN A 516 -12.31 -4.67 36.21
CA GLN A 516 -11.74 -6.02 36.07
C GLN A 516 -10.26 -5.98 35.68
N GLN A 517 -9.87 -5.06 34.79
CA GLN A 517 -8.49 -4.94 34.31
C GLN A 517 -7.56 -4.24 35.32
N ARG A 518 -7.98 -3.11 35.89
CA ARG A 518 -7.16 -2.25 36.74
C ARG A 518 -7.22 -2.58 38.22
N ALA A 519 -8.34 -3.11 38.71
CA ALA A 519 -8.53 -3.48 40.11
C ALA A 519 -8.61 -5.00 40.35
N GLY A 520 -8.75 -5.80 39.29
CA GLY A 520 -8.88 -7.25 39.39
C GLY A 520 -10.22 -7.74 39.95
N THR A 521 -11.15 -6.83 40.22
CA THR A 521 -12.45 -7.10 40.83
C THR A 521 -13.59 -6.53 39.99
N PRO A 522 -14.81 -7.09 40.07
CA PRO A 522 -15.97 -6.51 39.40
C PRO A 522 -16.32 -5.12 39.95
N LEU A 523 -17.14 -4.39 39.19
CA LEU A 523 -17.63 -3.07 39.57
C LEU A 523 -18.36 -3.12 40.95
N PRO A 524 -17.96 -2.28 41.93
CA PRO A 524 -18.55 -2.30 43.26
C PRO A 524 -20.07 -2.05 43.28
N PRO A 525 -20.83 -2.69 44.18
CA PRO A 525 -22.27 -2.48 44.30
C PRO A 525 -22.67 -1.02 44.53
N ALA A 526 -21.88 -0.26 45.31
CA ALA A 526 -22.13 1.16 45.56
C ALA A 526 -22.06 2.00 44.27
N VAL A 527 -21.13 1.67 43.37
CA VAL A 527 -20.99 2.33 42.07
C VAL A 527 -22.13 1.93 41.14
N ARG A 528 -22.52 0.65 41.11
CA ARG A 528 -23.69 0.17 40.37
C ARG A 528 -24.97 0.88 40.79
N MET A 529 -25.15 1.10 42.09
CA MET A 529 -26.28 1.87 42.63
C MET A 529 -26.30 3.30 42.08
N PHE A 530 -25.15 3.98 41.98
CA PHE A 530 -25.08 5.33 41.41
C PHE A 530 -25.37 5.37 39.90
N LEU A 531 -25.04 4.30 39.16
CA LEU A 531 -25.26 4.20 37.71
C LEU A 531 -26.69 3.74 37.35
N GLY A 532 -27.35 2.96 38.22
CA GLY A 532 -28.54 2.17 37.92
C GLY A 532 -29.87 2.70 38.45
N ASN A 533 -30.04 4.03 38.56
CA ASN A 533 -31.19 4.60 39.27
C ASN A 533 -32.54 4.53 38.53
N HIS A 534 -32.62 3.92 37.34
CA HIS A 534 -33.85 3.89 36.52
C HIS A 534 -34.44 2.50 36.28
N GLU A 535 -33.71 1.41 36.54
CA GLU A 535 -34.17 0.03 36.26
C GLU A 535 -34.46 -0.79 37.52
N LEU A 536 -34.11 -0.29 38.70
CA LEU A 536 -34.41 -0.97 39.95
C LEU A 536 -35.87 -0.68 40.37
N PRO A 537 -36.62 -1.69 40.84
CA PRO A 537 -37.94 -1.44 41.40
C PRO A 537 -37.81 -0.45 42.57
N PRO A 538 -38.80 0.42 42.78
CA PRO A 538 -38.75 1.42 43.85
C PRO A 538 -38.56 0.71 45.18
N SER A 539 -37.60 1.21 45.97
CA SER A 539 -37.42 0.75 47.35
C SER A 539 -38.71 0.99 48.12
N ARG A 540 -39.23 -0.06 48.77
CA ARG A 540 -40.43 0.05 49.61
C ARG A 540 -40.01 0.23 51.06
N LEU A 541 -40.60 1.22 51.70
CA LEU A 541 -40.47 1.43 53.13
C LEU A 541 -41.82 1.09 53.75
N ASP A 542 -41.89 -0.11 54.33
CA ASP A 542 -43.12 -0.62 54.94
C ASP A 542 -43.05 -0.48 56.46
N ARG A 543 -44.14 -0.02 57.08
CA ARG A 543 -44.31 -0.06 58.53
C ARG A 543 -44.66 -1.49 58.93
N LEU A 544 -43.77 -2.12 59.68
CA LEU A 544 -43.92 -3.51 60.14
C LEU A 544 -43.92 -3.53 61.66
N ILE A 545 -44.83 -4.32 62.24
CA ILE A 545 -44.90 -4.51 63.69
C ILE A 545 -44.09 -5.74 64.04
N VAL A 546 -43.12 -5.57 64.93
CA VAL A 546 -42.29 -6.67 65.40
C VAL A 546 -42.89 -7.22 66.69
N LEU A 547 -43.44 -8.43 66.62
CA LEU A 547 -43.80 -9.22 67.78
C LEU A 547 -42.53 -9.88 68.33
N GLN A 548 -42.11 -9.43 69.50
CA GLN A 548 -41.03 -10.07 70.24
C GLN A 548 -41.60 -11.11 71.20
N THR A 549 -41.16 -12.36 71.01
CA THR A 549 -41.54 -13.48 71.87
C THR A 549 -40.47 -13.70 72.94
N PRO A 550 -40.83 -14.16 74.15
CA PRO A 550 -39.87 -14.45 75.21
C PRO A 550 -38.90 -15.59 74.89
N THR A 551 -39.27 -16.53 74.01
CA THR A 551 -38.44 -17.69 73.67
C THR A 551 -38.59 -18.06 72.20
N GLU A 552 -37.55 -18.66 71.63
CA GLU A 552 -37.55 -19.20 70.26
C GLU A 552 -38.63 -20.28 70.08
N LEU A 553 -38.82 -21.14 71.09
CA LEU A 553 -39.86 -22.18 71.07
C LEU A 553 -41.26 -21.59 70.84
N LEU A 554 -41.56 -20.45 71.47
CA LEU A 554 -42.85 -19.79 71.31
C LEU A 554 -42.97 -19.12 69.93
N ALA A 555 -41.91 -18.51 69.41
CA ALA A 555 -41.90 -18.01 68.03
C ALA A 555 -42.15 -19.14 67.02
N ASP A 556 -41.51 -20.29 67.22
CA ASP A 556 -41.69 -21.46 66.37
C ASP A 556 -43.09 -22.05 66.49
N GLY A 557 -43.63 -22.15 67.71
CA GLY A 557 -45.01 -22.58 67.93
C GLY A 557 -46.02 -21.68 67.19
N LEU A 558 -45.83 -20.36 67.24
CA LEU A 558 -46.68 -19.40 66.53
C LEU A 558 -46.53 -19.49 65.00
N MET A 559 -45.34 -19.83 64.50
CA MET A 559 -45.09 -20.07 63.07
C MET A 559 -45.61 -21.43 62.58
N GLN A 560 -45.73 -22.43 63.46
CA GLN A 560 -46.24 -23.75 63.10
C GLN A 560 -47.76 -23.83 63.19
N TRP A 561 -48.36 -23.12 64.15
CA TRP A 561 -49.80 -23.17 64.36
C TRP A 561 -50.55 -22.40 63.25
N PRO A 562 -51.39 -23.05 62.42
CA PRO A 562 -51.96 -22.43 61.23
C PRO A 562 -52.74 -21.11 61.48
N PRO A 563 -53.54 -20.98 62.56
CA PRO A 563 -54.24 -19.75 62.89
C PRO A 563 -53.34 -18.54 63.17
N SER A 564 -52.18 -18.71 63.81
CA SER A 564 -51.20 -17.63 64.03
C SER A 564 -50.28 -17.43 62.84
N ARG A 565 -49.89 -18.50 62.13
CA ARG A 565 -48.97 -18.42 61.00
C ARG A 565 -49.47 -17.54 59.86
N ARG A 566 -50.79 -17.54 59.60
CA ARG A 566 -51.42 -16.67 58.59
C ARG A 566 -51.35 -15.18 58.94
N LEU A 567 -51.14 -14.86 60.22
CA LEU A 567 -51.05 -13.51 60.76
C LEU A 567 -49.60 -13.03 60.90
N ILE A 568 -48.63 -13.91 60.67
CA ILE A 568 -47.20 -13.59 60.73
C ILE A 568 -46.67 -13.50 59.29
N HIS A 569 -46.14 -12.35 58.94
CA HIS A 569 -45.57 -12.08 57.62
C HIS A 569 -44.25 -12.85 57.44
N SER A 570 -43.29 -12.65 58.34
CA SER A 570 -41.96 -13.26 58.28
C SER A 570 -41.31 -13.33 59.67
N ARG A 571 -40.20 -14.06 59.79
CA ARG A 571 -39.38 -14.13 61.00
C ARG A 571 -38.10 -13.31 60.78
N LEU A 572 -37.84 -12.31 61.64
CA LEU A 572 -36.64 -11.46 61.56
C LEU A 572 -35.47 -12.02 62.36
N GLY A 573 -35.73 -12.92 63.30
CA GLY A 573 -34.70 -13.55 64.13
C GLY A 573 -35.27 -14.62 65.06
N PRO A 574 -34.45 -15.17 65.97
CA PRO A 574 -34.83 -16.29 66.82
C PRO A 574 -36.09 -16.03 67.66
N THR A 575 -36.30 -14.79 68.10
CA THR A 575 -37.44 -14.40 68.96
C THR A 575 -38.32 -13.30 68.36
N ALA A 576 -38.02 -12.84 67.14
CA ALA A 576 -38.69 -11.69 66.52
C ALA A 576 -39.49 -12.11 65.28
N LEU A 577 -40.81 -11.90 65.34
CA LEU A 577 -41.76 -12.17 64.27
C LEU A 577 -42.34 -10.86 63.73
N VAL A 578 -42.54 -10.77 62.42
CA VAL A 578 -43.18 -9.62 61.78
C VAL A 578 -44.65 -9.89 61.59
N VAL A 579 -45.46 -8.94 62.02
CA VAL A 579 -46.91 -8.97 61.92
C VAL A 579 -47.33 -7.75 61.12
N ALA A 580 -48.19 -7.95 60.12
CA ALA A 580 -48.76 -6.84 59.38
C ALA A 580 -49.72 -6.07 60.30
N GLU A 581 -49.70 -4.73 60.26
CA GLU A 581 -50.54 -3.88 61.10
C GLU A 581 -52.05 -4.26 61.09
N PRO A 582 -52.68 -4.59 59.94
CA PRO A 582 -54.08 -5.01 59.91
C PRO A 582 -54.36 -6.31 60.69
N GLN A 583 -53.35 -7.18 60.80
CA GLN A 583 -53.44 -8.49 61.44
C GLN A 583 -53.17 -8.42 62.95
N LEU A 584 -52.72 -7.26 63.46
CA LEU A 584 -52.37 -7.09 64.87
C LEU A 584 -53.56 -7.36 65.81
N ALA A 585 -54.75 -6.85 65.47
CA ALA A 585 -55.93 -7.01 66.32
C ALA A 585 -56.35 -8.49 66.41
N GLU A 586 -56.32 -9.20 65.28
CA GLU A 586 -56.64 -10.62 65.21
C GLU A 586 -55.58 -11.46 65.94
N LEU A 587 -54.30 -11.15 65.77
CA LEU A 587 -53.22 -11.85 66.44
C LEU A 587 -53.25 -11.62 67.95
N THR A 588 -53.54 -10.39 68.39
CA THR A 588 -53.67 -10.06 69.82
C THR A 588 -54.84 -10.83 70.44
N LYS A 589 -55.96 -10.96 69.73
CA LYS A 589 -57.09 -11.79 70.18
C LYS A 589 -56.68 -13.26 70.31
N LEU A 590 -56.03 -13.78 69.28
CA LEU A 590 -55.59 -15.17 69.22
C LEU A 590 -54.56 -15.52 70.30
N LEU A 591 -53.65 -14.60 70.63
CA LEU A 591 -52.69 -14.78 71.72
C LEU A 591 -53.34 -14.68 73.11
N LYS A 592 -54.38 -13.85 73.26
CA LYS A 592 -55.19 -13.81 74.49
C LYS A 592 -55.98 -15.11 74.70
N ASP A 593 -56.55 -15.66 73.64
CA ASP A 593 -57.27 -16.95 73.68
C ASP A 593 -56.33 -18.12 74.06
N LEU A 594 -55.03 -17.99 73.79
CA LEU A 594 -53.98 -18.94 74.19
C LEU A 594 -53.42 -18.70 75.61
N GLU A 595 -54.00 -17.77 76.38
CA GLU A 595 -53.50 -17.34 77.70
C GLU A 595 -52.02 -16.89 77.68
N THR A 596 -51.50 -16.51 76.51
CA THR A 596 -50.12 -16.05 76.37
C THR A 596 -50.08 -14.56 76.74
N PRO A 597 -49.32 -14.14 77.77
CA PRO A 597 -49.31 -12.74 78.19
C PRO A 597 -48.66 -11.88 77.10
N VAL A 598 -49.48 -11.07 76.41
CA VAL A 598 -49.00 -10.09 75.44
C VAL A 598 -49.00 -8.73 76.10
N THR A 599 -47.80 -8.19 76.36
CA THR A 599 -47.64 -6.79 76.74
C THR A 599 -47.45 -5.96 75.47
N LEU A 600 -48.49 -5.22 75.08
CA LEU A 600 -48.40 -4.25 73.99
C LEU A 600 -47.64 -3.02 74.47
N ASN A 601 -46.31 -3.05 74.39
CA ASN A 601 -45.50 -1.84 74.49
C ASN A 601 -45.55 -1.12 73.15
N ILE A 602 -46.63 -0.38 72.90
CA ILE A 602 -46.68 0.57 71.79
C ILE A 602 -45.81 1.76 72.20
N GLN A 603 -44.50 1.67 71.96
CA GLN A 603 -43.69 2.88 71.84
C GLN A 603 -44.13 3.56 70.55
N ALA A 604 -45.13 4.45 70.67
CA ALA A 604 -45.43 5.40 69.61
C ALA A 604 -44.17 6.25 69.39
N GLY A 605 -43.35 5.87 68.42
CA GLY A 605 -42.32 6.76 67.89
C GLY A 605 -43.03 7.97 67.31
N ASN A 606 -43.07 9.06 68.07
CA ASN A 606 -43.49 10.36 67.57
C ASN A 606 -42.73 10.65 66.27
N GLY A 607 -43.47 11.17 65.29
CA GLY A 607 -43.11 11.17 63.89
C GLY A 607 -41.72 11.73 63.58
N ILE A 608 -40.99 11.00 62.73
CA ILE A 608 -40.06 11.63 61.82
C ILE A 608 -40.93 12.17 60.67
N GLU A 609 -41.29 13.45 60.73
CA GLU A 609 -41.75 14.18 59.56
C GLU A 609 -40.66 14.10 58.49
N ALA A 610 -40.92 13.33 57.43
CA ALA A 610 -40.12 13.40 56.22
C ALA A 610 -40.45 14.74 55.54
N ARG A 611 -39.57 15.73 55.68
CA ARG A 611 -39.53 16.87 54.75
C ARG A 611 -39.11 16.34 53.38
N SER A 612 -40.02 16.44 52.43
CA SER A 612 -39.83 16.23 50.99
C SER A 612 -38.70 17.08 50.42
#